data_AF-A0A662V098-F1
#
_entry.id   AF-A0A662V098-F1
#
_cell.length_a   1.000
_cell.length_b   1.000
_cell.length_c   1.000
_cell.angle_alpha   90.00
_cell.angle_beta   90.00
_cell.angle_gamma   90.00
#
_symmetry.space_group_name_H-M   'P 1'
#
loop_
_entity.id
_entity.type
_entity.pdbx_description
1 polymer ?
#
loop_
_entity_poly.entity_id
_entity_poly.type
_entity_poly.pdbx_seq_one_letter_code
_entity_poly.pdbx_strand_id
1 'polypeptide(L)'
;MMIMDYMQGMHDLLSRISSTDIIVIGGSYAGLMAMYEATKRGFKTILIEEEPCISPYIYYGGILGYVIISKNLHDLLIKDLGIRMIKKVDEVYLVDSNEFYTKILSRIYDLGGYVLTGFSIEPFPAYGLFRSP
;
A
#
# COMPACT_ATOMS: atom_id res chain seq x y z
N MET A 1 -25.04 -5.78 20.90
CA MET A 1 -24.52 -4.64 20.12
C MET A 1 -23.15 -4.98 19.56
N MET A 2 -22.12 -5.15 20.39
CA MET A 2 -20.72 -5.43 19.99
C MET A 2 -20.49 -6.55 18.96
N ILE A 3 -21.19 -7.69 19.05
CA ILE A 3 -21.05 -8.81 18.09
C ILE A 3 -21.64 -8.46 16.72
N MET A 4 -22.77 -7.74 16.68
CA MET A 4 -23.41 -7.35 15.42
C MET A 4 -22.57 -6.32 14.68
N ASP A 5 -22.00 -5.36 15.42
CA ASP A 5 -21.09 -4.35 14.85
C ASP A 5 -19.81 -4.99 14.30
N TYR A 6 -19.27 -6.01 14.99
CA TYR A 6 -18.12 -6.79 14.50
C TYR A 6 -18.45 -7.56 13.21
N MET A 7 -19.59 -8.25 13.17
CA MET A 7 -20.02 -8.97 11.96
C MET A 7 -20.28 -8.02 10.79
N GLN A 8 -20.79 -6.81 11.06
CA GLN A 8 -20.94 -5.77 10.05
C GLN A 8 -19.57 -5.35 9.50
N GLY A 9 -18.57 -5.12 10.35
CA GLY A 9 -17.21 -4.80 9.90
C GLY A 9 -16.59 -5.90 9.02
N MET A 10 -16.84 -7.17 9.34
CA MET A 10 -16.43 -8.30 8.50
C MET A 10 -17.15 -8.29 7.14
N HIS A 11 -18.46 -8.04 7.14
CA HIS A 11 -19.24 -7.93 5.91
C HIS A 11 -18.76 -6.78 5.01
N ASP A 12 -18.40 -5.65 5.60
CA ASP A 12 -17.87 -4.50 4.88
C ASP A 12 -16.51 -4.82 4.25
N LEU A 13 -15.63 -5.56 4.96
CA LEU A 13 -14.36 -6.03 4.41
C LEU A 13 -14.57 -6.94 3.20
N LEU A 14 -15.48 -7.92 3.30
CA LEU A 14 -15.80 -8.82 2.18
C LEU A 14 -16.39 -8.05 1.00
N SER A 15 -17.25 -7.08 1.27
CA SER A 15 -17.84 -6.20 0.26
C SER A 15 -16.78 -5.37 -0.45
N ARG A 16 -15.80 -4.84 0.28
CA ARG A 16 -14.64 -4.15 -0.31
C ARG A 16 -13.86 -5.06 -1.24
N ILE A 17 -13.49 -6.27 -0.79
CA ILE A 17 -12.75 -7.23 -1.61
C ILE A 17 -13.54 -7.58 -2.88
N SER A 18 -14.84 -7.85 -2.76
CA SER A 18 -15.68 -8.23 -3.90
C SER A 18 -15.88 -7.14 -4.96
N SER A 19 -15.73 -5.87 -4.57
CA SER A 19 -15.97 -4.70 -5.44
C SER A 19 -14.70 -3.94 -5.79
N THR A 20 -13.53 -4.54 -5.51
CA THR A 20 -12.21 -3.97 -5.79
C THR A 20 -11.88 -4.05 -7.27
N ASP A 21 -11.34 -2.96 -7.81
CA ASP A 21 -10.88 -2.87 -9.20
C ASP A 21 -9.46 -3.42 -9.36
N ILE A 22 -8.58 -3.15 -8.38
CA ILE A 22 -7.16 -3.50 -8.41
C ILE A 22 -6.75 -4.12 -7.08
N ILE A 23 -6.15 -5.32 -7.15
CA ILE A 23 -5.51 -5.98 -6.01
C ILE A 23 -3.99 -5.89 -6.18
N VAL A 24 -3.32 -5.30 -5.21
CA VAL A 24 -1.86 -5.25 -5.12
C VAL A 24 -1.40 -6.31 -4.12
N ILE A 25 -0.45 -7.14 -4.51
CA ILE A 25 0.11 -8.20 -3.65
C ILE A 25 1.52 -7.78 -3.21
N GLY A 26 1.74 -7.70 -1.90
CA GLY A 26 2.99 -7.31 -1.26
C GLY A 26 3.04 -5.83 -0.86
N GLY A 27 3.24 -5.58 0.44
CA GLY A 27 3.34 -4.28 1.12
C GLY A 27 4.73 -3.65 1.11
N SER A 28 5.58 -3.99 0.15
CA SER A 28 6.86 -3.32 -0.05
C SER A 28 6.68 -1.90 -0.62
N TYR A 29 7.78 -1.16 -0.79
CA TYR A 29 7.77 0.14 -1.47
C TYR A 29 7.06 0.10 -2.83
N ALA A 30 7.37 -0.89 -3.67
CA ALA A 30 6.78 -0.98 -5.00
C ALA A 30 5.26 -1.19 -4.95
N GLY A 31 4.78 -2.03 -4.02
CA GLY A 31 3.35 -2.27 -3.81
C GLY A 31 2.63 -1.04 -3.28
N LEU A 32 3.20 -0.36 -2.27
CA LEU A 32 2.64 0.89 -1.74
C LEU A 32 2.57 1.98 -2.80
N MET A 33 3.60 2.12 -3.64
CA MET A 33 3.61 3.10 -4.73
C MET A 33 2.59 2.75 -5.83
N ALA A 34 2.46 1.48 -6.19
CA ALA A 34 1.44 1.02 -7.13
C ALA A 34 0.03 1.28 -6.61
N MET A 35 -0.20 0.95 -5.34
CA MET A 35 -1.46 1.23 -4.65
C MET A 35 -1.74 2.72 -4.60
N TYR A 36 -0.76 3.53 -4.20
CA TYR A 36 -0.90 4.99 -4.14
C TYR A 36 -1.36 5.58 -5.48
N GLU A 37 -0.67 5.24 -6.57
CA GLU A 37 -1.01 5.75 -7.90
C GLU A 37 -2.38 5.26 -8.38
N ALA A 38 -2.75 4.01 -8.10
CA ALA A 38 -4.06 3.47 -8.42
C ALA A 38 -5.17 4.19 -7.66
N THR A 39 -5.05 4.33 -6.34
CA THR A 39 -6.03 5.00 -5.50
C THR A 39 -6.12 6.50 -5.85
N LYS A 40 -4.99 7.16 -6.12
CA LYS A 40 -4.96 8.57 -6.57
C LYS A 40 -5.73 8.80 -7.88
N ARG A 41 -5.79 7.79 -8.74
CA ARG A 41 -6.57 7.81 -10.00
C ARG A 41 -8.04 7.43 -9.80
N GLY A 42 -8.47 7.13 -8.58
CA GLY A 42 -9.85 6.83 -8.21
C GLY A 42 -10.24 5.35 -8.32
N PHE A 43 -9.27 4.44 -8.51
CA PHE A 43 -9.56 3.00 -8.50
C PHE A 43 -9.76 2.49 -7.08
N LYS A 44 -10.77 1.64 -6.86
CA LYS A 44 -10.94 0.91 -5.62
C LYS A 44 -9.82 -0.12 -5.51
N THR A 45 -8.83 0.19 -4.68
CA THR A 45 -7.59 -0.58 -4.61
C THR A 45 -7.40 -1.15 -3.22
N ILE A 46 -7.11 -2.46 -3.15
CA ILE A 46 -6.71 -3.14 -1.92
C ILE A 46 -5.29 -3.66 -2.08
N LEU A 47 -4.47 -3.50 -1.04
CA LEU A 47 -3.18 -4.15 -0.93
C LEU A 47 -3.26 -5.30 0.06
N ILE A 48 -2.68 -6.44 -0.30
CA ILE A 48 -2.63 -7.64 0.53
C ILE A 48 -1.16 -7.91 0.88
N GLU A 49 -0.87 -8.04 2.16
CA GLU A 49 0.44 -8.35 2.72
C GLU A 49 0.33 -9.60 3.59
N GLU A 50 1.26 -10.53 3.39
CA GLU A 50 1.32 -11.78 4.13
C GLU A 50 1.71 -11.52 5.58
N GLU A 51 2.64 -10.60 5.80
CA GLU A 51 3.07 -10.21 7.14
C GLU A 51 1.96 -9.46 7.89
N PRO A 52 1.91 -9.53 9.23
CA PRO A 52 0.89 -8.84 10.04
C PRO A 52 1.04 -7.31 10.04
N CYS A 53 2.10 -6.80 9.43
CA CYS A 53 2.37 -5.38 9.23
C CYS A 53 2.87 -5.14 7.81
N ILE A 54 2.77 -3.90 7.32
CA ILE A 54 3.43 -3.48 6.08
C ILE A 54 4.93 -3.71 6.24
N SER A 55 5.46 -4.71 5.52
CA SER A 55 6.82 -5.26 5.56
C SER A 55 7.81 -4.56 6.51
N PRO A 56 8.21 -5.13 7.65
CA PRO A 56 9.05 -4.43 8.64
C PRO A 56 10.38 -3.89 8.08
N TYR A 57 10.88 -4.49 7.00
CA TYR A 57 12.07 -4.06 6.27
C TYR A 57 11.93 -2.68 5.62
N ILE A 58 10.72 -2.25 5.29
CA ILE A 58 10.50 -0.90 4.75
C ILE A 58 10.84 0.16 5.81
N TYR A 59 10.49 -0.08 7.08
CA TYR A 59 10.77 0.86 8.17
C TYR A 59 12.25 0.90 8.56
N TYR A 60 12.99 -0.19 8.37
CA TYR A 60 14.46 -0.19 8.52
C TYR A 60 15.16 0.70 7.48
N GLY A 61 14.54 0.90 6.31
CA GLY A 61 15.10 1.66 5.21
C GLY A 61 16.34 1.01 4.61
N GLY A 62 17.25 1.83 4.08
CA GLY A 62 18.60 1.43 3.68
C GLY A 62 19.59 1.62 4.82
N ILE A 63 20.65 2.41 4.58
CA ILE A 63 21.65 2.69 5.60
C ILE A 63 21.06 3.66 6.65
N LEU A 64 21.03 3.22 7.92
CA LEU A 64 20.64 4.02 9.10
C LEU A 64 19.20 4.58 9.09
N GLY A 65 18.21 3.86 8.54
CA GLY A 65 16.81 4.32 8.58
C GLY A 65 16.44 5.35 7.51
N TYR A 66 17.25 5.49 6.47
CA TYR A 66 16.97 6.39 5.35
C TYR A 66 16.70 5.62 4.06
N VAL A 67 15.79 6.14 3.24
CA VAL A 67 15.55 5.63 1.88
C VAL A 67 15.95 6.66 0.84
N ILE A 68 16.44 6.16 -0.29
CA ILE A 68 16.83 6.96 -1.45
C ILE A 68 15.65 6.96 -2.43
N ILE A 69 15.11 8.14 -2.70
CA ILE A 69 13.94 8.35 -3.55
C ILE A 69 14.34 9.17 -4.77
N SER A 70 13.84 8.78 -5.95
CA SER A 70 14.08 9.53 -7.19
C SER A 70 13.54 10.95 -7.12
N LYS A 71 14.23 11.91 -7.74
CA LYS A 71 13.74 13.29 -7.81
C LYS A 71 12.38 13.44 -8.50
N ASN A 72 12.00 12.48 -9.34
CA ASN A 72 10.73 12.49 -10.07
C ASN A 72 9.52 12.38 -9.13
N LEU A 73 9.75 11.95 -7.88
CA LEU A 73 8.73 11.88 -6.84
C LEU A 73 8.73 13.11 -5.93
N HIS A 74 9.42 14.21 -6.29
CA HIS A 74 9.47 15.43 -5.48
C HIS A 74 8.08 15.94 -5.07
N ASP A 75 7.16 16.02 -6.03
CA ASP A 75 5.81 16.51 -5.77
C ASP A 75 5.03 15.58 -4.84
N LEU A 76 5.24 14.27 -4.95
CA LEU A 76 4.73 13.32 -3.98
C LEU A 76 5.30 13.62 -2.58
N LEU A 77 6.62 13.70 -2.45
CA LEU A 77 7.29 13.86 -1.16
C LEU A 77 6.91 15.16 -0.44
N ILE A 78 6.85 16.27 -1.18
CA ILE A 78 6.64 17.62 -0.61
C ILE A 78 5.17 17.99 -0.57
N LYS A 79 4.45 17.85 -1.69
CA LYS A 79 3.08 18.38 -1.81
C LYS A 79 2.06 17.39 -1.27
N ASP A 80 2.19 16.11 -1.65
CA ASP A 80 1.20 15.10 -1.28
C ASP A 80 1.44 14.52 0.13
N LEU A 81 2.71 14.33 0.53
CA LEU A 81 3.08 13.74 1.83
C LEU A 81 3.58 14.76 2.86
N GLY A 82 4.11 15.91 2.44
CA GLY A 82 4.64 16.93 3.35
C GLY A 82 5.79 16.43 4.23
N ILE A 83 6.73 15.66 3.69
CA ILE A 83 7.87 15.08 4.45
C ILE A 83 8.82 16.19 4.90
N ARG A 84 9.24 16.15 6.18
CA ARG A 84 10.01 17.23 6.83
C ARG A 84 11.51 17.09 6.60
N MET A 85 12.04 15.87 6.68
CA MET A 85 13.47 15.60 6.47
C MET A 85 13.74 15.14 5.03
N ILE A 86 14.07 16.09 4.16
CA ILE A 86 14.46 15.80 2.78
C ILE A 86 15.85 16.39 2.54
N LYS A 87 16.85 15.52 2.43
CA LYS A 87 18.20 15.91 2.00
C LYS A 87 18.35 15.58 0.52
N LYS A 88 18.54 16.60 -0.32
CA LYS A 88 18.87 16.41 -1.73
C LYS A 88 20.34 16.02 -1.87
N VAL A 89 20.62 14.91 -2.56
CA VAL A 89 21.96 14.46 -2.92
C VAL A 89 21.93 14.14 -4.41
N ASP A 90 22.57 14.97 -5.23
CA ASP A 90 22.53 14.89 -6.70
C ASP A 90 21.09 14.80 -7.25
N GLU A 91 20.76 13.66 -7.85
CA GLU A 91 19.51 13.36 -8.56
C GLU A 91 18.49 12.59 -7.68
N VAL A 92 18.80 12.43 -6.40
CA VAL A 92 17.97 11.70 -5.44
C VAL A 92 17.71 12.48 -4.16
N TYR A 93 16.68 12.07 -3.45
CA TYR A 93 16.35 12.53 -2.11
C TYR A 93 16.63 11.43 -1.10
N LEU A 94 17.31 11.79 -0.03
CA LEU A 94 17.43 10.97 1.16
C LEU A 94 16.35 11.42 2.14
N VAL A 95 15.47 10.50 2.53
CA VAL A 95 14.36 10.76 3.44
C VAL A 95 14.31 9.73 4.55
N ASP A 96 13.80 10.13 5.72
CA ASP A 96 13.55 9.22 6.83
C ASP A 96 12.52 8.16 6.40
N SER A 97 12.87 6.88 6.57
CA SER A 97 12.02 5.76 6.17
C SER A 97 10.68 5.77 6.92
N ASN A 98 10.72 5.95 8.24
CA ASN A 98 9.52 5.92 9.07
C ASN A 98 8.56 7.05 8.70
N GLU A 99 9.07 8.27 8.52
CA GLU A 99 8.27 9.41 8.08
C GLU A 99 7.66 9.15 6.70
N PHE A 100 8.46 8.66 5.74
CA PHE A 100 7.97 8.36 4.39
C PHE A 100 6.86 7.30 4.40
N TYR A 101 7.12 6.12 4.98
CA TYR A 101 6.19 5.00 4.94
C TYR A 101 4.93 5.23 5.76
N THR A 102 5.04 5.91 6.90
CA THR A 102 3.86 6.29 7.70
C THR A 102 2.97 7.25 6.91
N LYS A 103 3.55 8.25 6.26
CA LYS A 103 2.79 9.26 5.53
C LYS A 103 2.19 8.71 4.25
N ILE A 104 2.90 7.90 3.48
CA ILE A 104 2.33 7.31 2.26
C ILE A 104 1.17 6.37 2.62
N LEU A 105 1.29 5.58 3.69
CA LEU A 105 0.21 4.71 4.15
C LEU A 105 -1.00 5.53 4.61
N SER A 106 -0.79 6.56 5.44
CA SER A 106 -1.85 7.49 5.84
C SER A 106 -2.54 8.09 4.62
N ARG A 107 -1.76 8.55 3.64
CA ARG A 107 -2.28 9.19 2.43
C ARG A 107 -3.08 8.22 1.57
N ILE A 108 -2.67 6.96 1.49
CA ILE A 108 -3.41 5.90 0.79
C ILE A 108 -4.80 5.71 1.43
N TYR A 109 -4.88 5.69 2.76
CA TYR A 109 -6.16 5.59 3.48
C TYR A 109 -7.03 6.83 3.26
N ASP A 110 -6.45 8.03 3.27
CA ASP A 110 -7.17 9.28 2.96
C ASP A 110 -7.78 9.27 1.55
N LEU A 111 -7.12 8.59 0.60
CA LEU A 111 -7.60 8.42 -0.77
C LEU A 111 -8.62 7.28 -0.92
N GLY A 112 -8.91 6.53 0.15
CA GLY A 112 -9.88 5.44 0.16
C GLY A 112 -9.31 4.05 -0.15
N GLY A 113 -7.99 3.92 -0.20
CA GLY A 113 -7.32 2.63 -0.31
C GLY A 113 -7.43 1.82 1.00
N TYR A 114 -7.29 0.51 0.90
CA TYR A 114 -7.35 -0.37 2.07
C TYR A 114 -6.21 -1.39 2.07
N VAL A 115 -5.59 -1.62 3.24
CA VAL A 115 -4.52 -2.59 3.41
C VAL A 115 -5.00 -3.75 4.26
N LEU A 116 -4.80 -4.97 3.77
CA LEU A 116 -5.11 -6.21 4.43
C LEU A 116 -3.80 -6.96 4.76
N THR A 117 -3.43 -7.00 6.04
CA THR A 117 -2.21 -7.68 6.53
C THR A 117 -2.53 -9.03 7.15
N GLY A 118 -1.58 -9.97 7.13
CA GLY A 118 -1.76 -11.32 7.68
C GLY A 118 -2.52 -12.27 6.74
N PHE A 119 -2.65 -11.93 5.46
CA PHE A 119 -3.35 -12.74 4.47
C PHE A 119 -2.38 -13.11 3.35
N SER A 120 -2.22 -14.41 3.12
CA SER A 120 -1.49 -14.91 1.96
C SER A 120 -2.44 -15.14 0.78
N ILE A 121 -1.93 -14.94 -0.43
CA ILE A 121 -2.64 -15.27 -1.67
C ILE A 121 -2.10 -16.58 -2.20
N GLU A 122 -2.95 -17.60 -2.22
CA GLU A 122 -2.62 -18.86 -2.86
C GLU A 122 -2.93 -18.76 -4.37
N PRO A 123 -1.93 -19.00 -5.24
CA PRO A 123 -2.18 -19.02 -6.68
C PRO A 123 -3.06 -20.22 -7.01
N PHE A 124 -4.22 -19.95 -7.59
CA PHE A 124 -5.06 -21.01 -8.14
C PHE A 124 -4.65 -21.28 -9.60
N PRO A 125 -4.21 -22.50 -9.96
CA PRO A 125 -3.88 -22.82 -11.34
C PRO A 125 -5.16 -22.88 -12.20
N ALA A 126 -5.44 -21.79 -12.91
CA ALA A 126 -6.60 -21.68 -13.81
C ALA A 126 -6.38 -22.33 -15.19
N TYR A 127 -5.59 -23.41 -15.27
CA TYR A 127 -5.48 -24.19 -16.51
C TYR A 127 -6.71 -25.12 -16.64
N GLY A 128 -7.73 -24.68 -17.39
CA GLY A 128 -8.80 -25.58 -17.88
C GLY A 128 -10.25 -25.14 -17.65
N LEU A 129 -10.51 -24.09 -16.88
CA LEU A 129 -11.90 -23.70 -16.51
C LEU A 129 -12.61 -22.76 -17.49
N PHE A 130 -11.91 -22.26 -18.53
CA PHE A 130 -12.50 -21.42 -19.59
C PHE A 130 -12.69 -22.15 -20.93
N ARG A 131 -12.76 -23.48 -20.93
CA ARG A 131 -13.35 -24.20 -22.07
C ARG A 131 -14.84 -24.37 -21.81
N SER A 132 -15.63 -23.39 -22.25
CA SER A 132 -17.07 -23.58 -22.42
C SER A 132 -17.33 -24.67 -23.48
N PRO A 133 -18.35 -25.53 -23.31
CA PRO A 133 -18.78 -26.48 -24.33
C PRO A 133 -19.33 -25.77 -25.58
#